data_AF-A0A3N5K790-F1
#
_entry.id   AF-A0A3N5K790-F1
#
_cell.length_a   1.000
_cell.length_b   1.000
_cell.length_c   1.000
_cell.angle_alpha   90.00
_cell.angle_beta   90.00
_cell.angle_gamma   90.00
#
_symmetry.space_group_name_H-M   'P 1'
#
loop_
_entity.id
_entity.type
_entity.pdbx_description
1 polymer ?
#
loop_
_entity_poly.entity_id
_entity_poly.type
_entity_poly.pdbx_seq_one_letter_code
_entity_poly.pdbx_strand_id
1 'polypeptide(L)'
;MVEGLGDMNLSLALSAVGSGLGIGVAGMAAVGAWKKAFAANKAAPFILVAFIGAPLTQTIYGMILRNAIQGANMPPESYPWQVLLGAVCGLAIGVSAFFQGKIGAKAADALAETGKGFGNYM
;
A
#
# COMPACT_ATOMS: atom_id res chain seq x y z
N MET A 1 -23.35 18.26 -8.93
CA MET A 1 -22.63 17.00 -8.69
C MET A 1 -22.00 16.58 -9.99
N VAL A 2 -20.82 15.94 -9.97
CA VAL A 2 -20.31 15.24 -11.16
C VAL A 2 -21.41 14.29 -11.62
N GLU A 3 -22.00 14.53 -12.79
CA GLU A 3 -22.89 13.58 -13.45
C GLU A 3 -22.05 12.41 -13.98
N GLY A 4 -21.69 11.45 -13.11
CA GLY A 4 -20.90 10.30 -13.51
C GLY A 4 -20.08 9.67 -12.38
N LEU A 5 -19.21 8.73 -12.74
CA LEU A 5 -18.37 7.98 -11.79
C LEU A 5 -17.09 8.72 -11.35
N GLY A 6 -16.89 9.97 -11.77
CA GLY A 6 -15.64 10.73 -11.55
C GLY A 6 -14.50 10.13 -12.36
N ASP A 7 -13.46 9.65 -11.69
CA ASP A 7 -12.29 9.00 -12.28
C ASP A 7 -12.49 7.52 -12.65
N MET A 8 -13.74 7.04 -12.66
CA MET A 8 -14.09 5.61 -12.82
C MET A 8 -13.49 4.70 -11.74
N ASN A 9 -13.18 5.24 -10.56
CA ASN A 9 -12.48 4.57 -9.45
C ASN A 9 -11.05 4.12 -9.78
N LEU A 10 -10.44 4.63 -10.86
CA LEU A 10 -9.09 4.23 -11.23
C LEU A 10 -8.06 4.58 -10.15
N SER A 11 -8.23 5.70 -9.44
CA SER A 11 -7.31 6.06 -8.35
C SER A 11 -7.34 5.02 -7.23
N LEU A 12 -8.54 4.59 -6.83
CA LEU A 12 -8.70 3.57 -5.79
C LEU A 12 -8.23 2.20 -6.27
N ALA A 13 -8.63 1.76 -7.46
CA ALA A 13 -8.33 0.43 -7.98
C ALA A 13 -6.82 0.21 -8.14
N LEU A 14 -6.11 1.16 -8.76
CA LEU A 14 -4.67 1.05 -8.97
C LEU A 14 -3.89 1.14 -7.66
N SER A 15 -4.33 1.99 -6.74
CA SER A 15 -3.77 2.05 -5.38
C SER A 15 -3.94 0.71 -4.66
N ALA A 16 -5.13 0.11 -4.70
CA ALA A 16 -5.43 -1.16 -4.05
C ALA A 16 -4.62 -2.33 -4.64
N VAL A 17 -4.41 -2.35 -5.96
CA VAL A 17 -3.52 -3.31 -6.62
C VAL A 17 -2.11 -3.20 -6.05
N GLY A 18 -1.56 -1.99 -6.00
CA GLY A 18 -0.24 -1.75 -5.41
C GLY A 18 -0.15 -2.18 -3.94
N SER A 19 -1.16 -1.86 -3.13
CA SER A 19 -1.24 -2.28 -1.74
C SER A 19 -1.22 -3.80 -1.61
N GLY A 20 -2.01 -4.51 -2.42
CA GLY A 20 -2.04 -5.98 -2.42
C GLY A 20 -0.69 -6.58 -2.78
N LEU A 21 -0.01 -6.04 -3.79
CA LEU A 21 1.34 -6.45 -4.15
C LEU A 21 2.34 -6.19 -3.02
N GLY A 22 2.30 -5.00 -2.41
CA GLY A 22 3.17 -4.62 -1.28
C GLY A 22 2.97 -5.52 -0.06
N ILE A 23 1.72 -5.77 0.33
CA ILE A 23 1.35 -6.69 1.42
C ILE A 23 1.85 -8.10 1.11
N GLY A 24 1.68 -8.57 -0.12
CA GLY A 24 2.17 -9.88 -0.55
C GLY A 24 3.68 -10.02 -0.36
N VAL A 25 4.45 -9.03 -0.80
CA VAL A 25 5.92 -9.02 -0.66
C VAL A 25 6.36 -9.00 0.80
N ALA A 26 5.83 -8.07 1.60
CA ALA A 26 6.17 -7.95 3.02
C ALA A 26 5.72 -9.18 3.83
N GLY A 27 4.52 -9.70 3.53
CA GLY A 27 3.93 -10.86 4.17
C GLY A 27 4.74 -12.14 3.94
N MET A 28 5.17 -12.40 2.70
CA MET A 28 6.03 -13.55 2.41
C MET A 28 7.34 -13.51 3.23
N ALA A 29 7.95 -12.33 3.37
CA ALA A 29 9.16 -12.16 4.17
C ALA A 29 8.91 -12.34 5.68
N ALA A 30 7.82 -11.76 6.21
CA ALA A 30 7.46 -11.92 7.61
C ALA A 30 7.16 -13.39 7.98
N VAL A 31 6.47 -14.13 7.11
CA VAL A 31 6.24 -15.58 7.27
C VAL A 31 7.58 -16.34 7.30
N GLY A 32 8.51 -15.99 6.41
CA GLY A 32 9.86 -16.54 6.41
C GLY A 32 10.62 -16.27 7.71
N ALA A 33 10.54 -15.04 8.21
CA ALA A 33 11.15 -14.62 9.47
C ALA A 33 10.56 -15.37 10.68
N TRP A 34 9.23 -15.52 10.75
CA TRP A 34 8.59 -16.33 11.80
C TRP A 34 8.99 -17.79 11.72
N LYS A 35 9.03 -18.38 10.52
CA LYS A 35 9.52 -19.76 10.32
C LYS A 35 10.95 -19.91 10.86
N LYS A 36 11.87 -18.98 10.55
CA LYS A 36 13.24 -18.99 11.08
C LYS A 36 13.25 -18.95 12.62
N ALA A 37 12.44 -18.08 13.23
CA ALA A 37 12.34 -17.97 14.69
C ALA A 37 11.86 -19.27 15.34
N PHE A 38 10.79 -19.86 14.81
CA PHE A 38 10.25 -21.13 15.31
C PHE A 38 11.25 -22.28 15.17
N ALA A 39 11.94 -22.39 14.03
CA ALA A 39 12.97 -23.41 13.83
C ALA A 39 14.14 -23.28 14.81
N ALA A 40 14.41 -22.06 15.30
CA ALA A 40 15.44 -21.78 16.30
C ALA A 40 14.93 -21.82 17.76
N ASN A 41 13.70 -22.28 18.02
CA ASN A 41 13.04 -22.22 19.34
C ASN A 41 13.03 -20.81 19.95
N LYS A 42 12.91 -19.78 19.10
CA LYS A 42 12.77 -18.37 19.51
C LYS A 42 11.34 -17.90 19.33
N ALA A 43 10.95 -16.89 20.11
CA ALA A 43 9.66 -16.23 19.94
C ALA A 43 9.57 -15.54 18.57
N ALA A 44 8.47 -15.77 17.85
CA ALA A 44 8.18 -15.10 16.58
C ALA A 44 7.72 -13.65 16.85
N PRO A 45 8.41 -12.62 16.33
CA PRO A 45 8.07 -11.24 16.64
C PRO A 45 6.73 -10.84 16.00
N PHE A 46 5.69 -10.58 16.80
CA PHE A 46 4.40 -10.16 16.27
C PHE A 46 4.49 -8.83 15.51
N ILE A 47 5.37 -7.92 15.95
CA ILE A 47 5.54 -6.57 15.38
C ILE A 47 5.83 -6.56 13.86
N LEU A 48 6.27 -7.67 13.27
CA LEU A 48 6.46 -7.78 11.81
C LEU A 48 5.16 -7.50 11.03
N VAL A 49 3.98 -7.70 11.64
CA VAL A 49 2.68 -7.35 11.03
C VAL A 49 2.55 -5.86 10.69
N ALA A 50 3.27 -4.96 11.38
CA ALA A 50 3.27 -3.54 11.05
C ALA A 50 3.85 -3.30 9.64
N PHE A 51 4.92 -4.01 9.27
CA PHE A 51 5.51 -3.93 7.93
C PHE A 51 4.61 -4.54 6.86
N ILE A 52 3.84 -5.57 7.21
CA ILE A 52 2.80 -6.16 6.34
C ILE A 52 1.66 -5.17 6.12
N GLY A 53 1.25 -4.46 7.18
CA GLY A 53 0.11 -3.55 7.15
C GLY A 53 0.44 -2.19 6.55
N ALA A 54 1.69 -1.77 6.52
CA ALA A 54 2.09 -0.45 6.04
C ALA A 54 1.56 -0.11 4.62
N PRO A 55 1.59 -1.01 3.63
CA PRO A 55 1.05 -0.75 2.29
C PRO A 55 -0.47 -0.54 2.25
N LEU A 56 -1.26 -0.96 3.26
CA LEU A 56 -2.71 -0.72 3.30
C LEU A 56 -3.06 0.77 3.28
N THR A 57 -2.17 1.61 3.79
CA THR A 57 -2.31 3.07 3.79
C THR A 57 -2.55 3.63 2.38
N GLN A 58 -1.96 3.01 1.37
CA GLN A 58 -2.05 3.47 -0.02
C GLN A 58 -3.45 3.25 -0.61
N THR A 59 -4.17 2.20 -0.18
CA THR A 59 -5.59 2.03 -0.53
C THR A 59 -6.43 3.17 0.04
N ILE A 60 -6.14 3.61 1.26
CA ILE A 60 -6.84 4.74 1.91
C ILE A 60 -6.56 6.04 1.14
N TYR A 61 -5.31 6.28 0.73
CA TYR A 61 -4.97 7.44 -0.10
C TYR A 61 -5.67 7.41 -1.47
N GLY A 62 -5.77 6.25 -2.11
CA GLY A 62 -6.54 6.07 -3.33
C GLY A 62 -8.03 6.40 -3.17
N MET A 63 -8.63 6.00 -2.04
CA MET A 63 -10.01 6.32 -1.68
C MET A 63 -10.21 7.83 -1.44
N ILE A 64 -9.29 8.47 -0.72
CA ILE A 64 -9.34 9.92 -0.47
C ILE A 64 -9.29 10.68 -1.80
N LEU A 65 -8.39 10.30 -2.71
CA LEU A 65 -8.29 10.93 -4.02
C LEU A 65 -9.56 10.74 -4.86
N ARG A 66 -10.09 9.51 -4.93
CA ARG A 66 -11.34 9.20 -5.65
C ARG A 66 -12.49 10.09 -5.15
N ASN A 67 -12.64 10.20 -3.83
CA ASN A 67 -13.69 11.01 -3.22
C ASN A 67 -13.48 12.51 -3.47
N ALA A 68 -12.24 12.98 -3.47
CA ALA A 68 -11.92 14.37 -3.81
C ALA A 68 -12.28 14.70 -5.27
N ILE A 69 -11.97 13.80 -6.22
CA ILE A 69 -12.33 13.98 -7.64
C ILE A 69 -13.85 14.05 -7.81
N GLN A 70 -14.60 13.14 -7.17
CA GLN A 70 -16.07 13.15 -7.22
C GLN A 70 -16.68 14.39 -6.55
N GLY A 71 -16.08 14.86 -5.45
CA GLY A 71 -16.53 16.04 -4.73
C GLY A 71 -16.24 17.37 -5.44
N ALA A 72 -15.31 17.39 -6.40
CA ALA A 72 -14.87 18.62 -7.06
C ALA A 72 -15.92 19.23 -8.02
N ASN A 73 -16.97 18.49 -8.38
CA ASN A 73 -18.09 18.98 -9.21
C ASN A 73 -17.64 19.70 -10.50
N MET A 74 -16.62 19.17 -11.17
CA MET A 74 -16.08 19.76 -12.40
C MET A 74 -17.05 19.60 -13.58
N PRO A 75 -16.97 20.46 -14.60
CA PRO A 75 -17.93 20.45 -15.71
C PRO A 75 -17.74 19.21 -16.61
N PRO A 76 -18.78 18.75 -17.34
CA PRO A 76 -18.74 17.48 -18.08
C PRO A 76 -17.60 17.34 -19.09
N GLU A 77 -17.13 18.44 -19.67
CA GLU A 77 -16.02 18.44 -20.63
C GLU A 77 -14.68 18.03 -19.99
N SER A 78 -14.60 18.09 -18.65
CA SER A 78 -13.41 17.72 -17.88
C SER A 78 -13.32 16.23 -17.53
N TYR A 79 -14.36 15.43 -17.81
CA TYR A 79 -14.41 14.03 -17.37
C TYR A 79 -13.25 13.17 -17.88
N PRO A 80 -12.81 13.28 -19.16
CA PRO A 80 -11.63 12.54 -19.62
C PRO A 80 -10.37 12.87 -18.81
N TRP A 81 -10.23 14.12 -18.37
CA TRP A 81 -9.10 14.55 -17.54
C TRP A 81 -9.18 13.99 -16.12
N GLN A 82 -10.38 13.84 -15.56
CA GLN A 82 -10.55 13.19 -14.25
C GLN A 82 -10.16 11.71 -14.29
N VAL A 83 -10.52 10.99 -15.36
CA VAL A 83 -10.11 9.60 -15.57
C VAL A 83 -8.60 9.49 -15.71
N LEU A 84 -7.97 10.37 -16.50
CA LEU A 84 -6.52 10.40 -16.64
C LEU A 84 -5.82 10.72 -15.30
N LEU A 85 -6.33 11.71 -14.56
CA LEU A 85 -5.83 12.08 -13.24
C LEU A 85 -5.90 10.89 -12.27
N GLY A 86 -7.06 10.23 -12.17
CA GLY A 86 -7.22 9.08 -11.31
C GLY A 86 -6.32 7.91 -11.71
N ALA A 87 -6.15 7.67 -13.00
CA ALA A 87 -5.25 6.62 -13.50
C ALA A 87 -3.78 6.91 -13.13
N VAL A 88 -3.26 8.09 -13.43
CA VAL A 88 -1.86 8.44 -13.21
C VAL A 88 -1.54 8.53 -11.71
N CYS A 89 -2.40 9.18 -10.93
CA CYS A 89 -2.21 9.29 -9.49
C CYS A 89 -2.42 7.94 -8.78
N GLY A 90 -3.42 7.16 -9.20
CA GLY A 90 -3.63 5.80 -8.68
C GLY A 90 -2.45 4.89 -8.93
N LEU A 91 -1.86 4.95 -10.14
CA LEU A 91 -0.65 4.22 -10.45
C LEU A 91 0.53 4.68 -9.57
N ALA A 92 0.71 5.98 -9.38
CA ALA A 92 1.78 6.52 -8.53
C ALA A 92 1.65 6.04 -7.06
N ILE A 93 0.44 6.09 -6.51
CA ILE A 93 0.14 5.57 -5.17
C ILE A 93 0.39 4.06 -5.11
N GLY A 94 -0.06 3.30 -6.13
CA GLY A 94 0.16 1.86 -6.20
C GLY A 94 1.64 1.47 -6.30
N VAL A 95 2.44 2.20 -7.07
CA VAL A 95 3.90 2.00 -7.16
C VAL A 95 4.55 2.27 -5.80
N SER A 96 4.16 3.35 -5.12
CA SER A 96 4.62 3.65 -3.76
C SER A 96 4.33 2.47 -2.80
N ALA A 97 3.11 1.93 -2.83
CA ALA A 97 2.69 0.79 -2.01
C ALA A 97 3.55 -0.45 -2.24
N PHE A 98 3.84 -0.75 -3.51
CA PHE A 98 4.67 -1.90 -3.87
C PHE A 98 6.09 -1.76 -3.31
N PHE A 99 6.71 -0.58 -3.45
CA PHE A 99 8.04 -0.34 -2.88
C PHE A 99 8.04 -0.30 -1.36
N GLN A 100 6.98 0.22 -0.73
CA GLN A 100 6.79 0.13 0.72
C GLN A 100 6.78 -1.33 1.18
N GLY A 101 6.11 -2.23 0.45
CA GLY A 101 6.15 -3.67 0.72
C GLY A 101 7.54 -4.29 0.55
N LYS A 102 8.30 -3.88 -0.47
CA LYS A 102 9.69 -4.33 -0.67
C LYS A 102 10.62 -3.89 0.46
N ILE A 103 10.46 -2.66 0.95
CA ILE A 103 11.18 -2.15 2.11
C ILE A 103 10.75 -2.95 3.35
N GLY A 104 9.44 -3.14 3.55
CA GLY A 104 8.87 -3.93 4.64
C GLY A 104 9.39 -5.38 4.68
N ALA A 105 9.65 -5.99 3.53
CA ALA A 105 10.27 -7.31 3.46
C ALA A 105 11.70 -7.32 4.03
N LYS A 106 12.50 -6.30 3.73
CA LYS A 106 13.86 -6.16 4.29
C LYS A 106 13.84 -5.74 5.75
N ALA A 107 12.89 -4.91 6.13
CA ALA A 107 12.63 -4.55 7.51
C ALA A 107 12.28 -5.78 8.36
N ALA A 108 11.45 -6.69 7.83
CA ALA A 108 11.06 -7.91 8.52
C ALA A 108 12.25 -8.84 8.77
N ASP A 109 13.10 -9.04 7.77
CA ASP A 109 14.33 -9.84 7.90
C ASP A 109 15.30 -9.22 8.90
N ALA A 110 15.60 -7.92 8.75
CA ALA A 110 16.50 -7.21 9.65
C ALA A 110 16.01 -7.17 11.10
N LEU A 111 14.72 -6.92 11.33
CA LEU A 111 14.15 -6.84 12.67
C LEU A 111 14.08 -8.22 13.33
N ALA A 112 13.78 -9.29 12.58
CA ALA A 112 13.75 -10.64 13.11
C ALA A 112 15.13 -11.15 13.55
N GLU A 113 16.20 -10.71 12.87
CA GLU A 113 17.57 -11.10 13.21
C GLU A 113 18.17 -10.23 14.32
N THR A 114 17.92 -8.92 14.29
CA THR A 114 18.60 -7.97 15.19
C THR A 114 17.77 -7.53 16.39
N GLY A 115 16.44 -7.61 16.31
CA GLY A 115 15.51 -7.05 17.29
C GLY A 115 15.56 -5.51 17.38
N LYS A 116 16.18 -4.82 16.41
CA LYS A 116 16.43 -3.37 16.45
C LYS A 116 15.94 -2.67 15.18
N GLY A 117 15.77 -1.35 15.29
CA GLY A 117 15.60 -0.47 14.13
C GLY A 117 14.17 -0.30 13.63
N PHE A 118 13.15 -0.82 14.34
CA PHE A 118 11.74 -0.73 13.93
C PHE A 118 11.32 0.68 13.45
N GLY A 119 11.59 1.72 14.25
CA GLY A 119 11.23 3.09 13.91
C GLY A 119 11.96 3.65 12.67
N ASN A 120 13.14 3.12 12.32
CA ASN A 120 13.88 3.53 11.13
C ASN A 120 13.38 2.84 9.86
N TYR A 121 12.61 1.76 10.00
CA TYR A 121 12.15 0.93 8.89
C TYR A 121 10.72 1.24 8.44
N MET A 122 10.09 2.24 9.07
CA MET A 122 8.76 2.75 8.79
C MET A 122 8.83 4.05 8.00
#